data_AF-A0A1V9YNX9-F1
#
_entry.id   AF-A0A1V9YNX9-F1
#
_cell.length_a   1.000
_cell.length_b   1.000
_cell.length_c   1.000
_cell.angle_alpha   90.00
_cell.angle_beta   90.00
_cell.angle_gamma   90.00
#
_symmetry.space_group_name_H-M   'P 1'
#
loop_
_entity.id
_entity.type
_entity.pdbx_description
1 polymer ?
#
loop_
_entity_poly.entity_id
_entity_poly.type
_entity_poly.pdbx_seq_one_letter_code
_entity_poly.pdbx_strand_id
1 'polypeptide(L)'
;MKFGKELLNSVNQSNPEWGPFWMNYKVLKKRIKAVVGSQKPSTTPAGTVADSAKEAELTQNREEIEFFMELRDQLRKLACFYVSEEKRYLFRFHQLQAVLRDMKKKADVDEMDAKRLMLAFVHFYRECIQLENYAVMNYQGFSKILKKHDKMTGHNTRTKYMRKMVNQSPFANYPQLITMLENTERMFAEIPVGDSVMQTAMHMATMMATPAPDDEPMATT
;
A
#
# COMPACT_ATOMS: atom_id res chain seq x y z
N MET A 1 13.53 -6.00 -14.13
CA MET A 1 12.47 -5.37 -13.29
C MET A 1 12.37 -6.11 -11.96
N LYS A 2 12.70 -5.42 -10.85
CA LYS A 2 12.76 -5.99 -9.48
C LYS A 2 11.41 -5.98 -8.74
N PHE A 3 10.39 -5.26 -9.24
CA PHE A 3 9.12 -5.06 -8.51
C PHE A 3 8.39 -6.33 -8.05
N GLY A 4 8.42 -7.42 -8.84
CA GLY A 4 7.78 -8.67 -8.39
C GLY A 4 8.45 -9.27 -7.15
N LYS A 5 9.76 -9.08 -7.00
CA LYS A 5 10.51 -9.48 -5.80
C LYS A 5 10.26 -8.51 -4.65
N GLU A 6 10.21 -7.22 -4.95
CA GLU A 6 9.90 -6.16 -3.99
C GLU A 6 8.52 -6.35 -3.35
N LEU A 7 7.48 -6.57 -4.17
CA LEU A 7 6.13 -6.87 -3.69
C LEU A 7 6.10 -8.13 -2.82
N LEU A 8 6.81 -9.19 -3.22
CA LEU A 8 6.91 -10.42 -2.43
C LEU A 8 7.62 -10.17 -1.09
N ASN A 9 8.65 -9.33 -1.07
CA ASN A 9 9.32 -8.93 0.17
C ASN A 9 8.35 -8.17 1.10
N SER A 10 7.59 -7.21 0.58
CA SER A 10 6.57 -6.50 1.36
C SER A 10 5.49 -7.43 1.91
N VAL A 11 5.07 -8.44 1.14
CA VAL A 11 4.14 -9.49 1.61
C VAL A 11 4.75 -10.26 2.80
N ASN A 12 6.01 -10.71 2.67
CA ASN A 12 6.68 -11.50 3.71
C ASN A 12 6.95 -10.71 5.00
N GLN A 13 7.09 -9.38 4.91
CA GLN A 13 7.28 -8.50 6.06
C GLN A 13 5.96 -8.04 6.70
N SER A 14 4.83 -8.32 6.04
CA SER A 14 3.48 -7.98 6.53
C SER A 14 2.88 -9.10 7.39
N ASN A 15 1.71 -8.85 7.98
CA ASN A 15 0.94 -9.90 8.65
C ASN A 15 0.66 -11.06 7.66
N PRO A 16 1.00 -12.32 7.98
CA PRO A 16 0.75 -13.47 7.10
C PRO A 16 -0.71 -13.59 6.64
N GLU A 17 -1.68 -13.17 7.45
CA GLU A 17 -3.11 -13.17 7.11
C GLU A 17 -3.45 -12.22 5.96
N TRP A 18 -2.58 -11.25 5.66
CA TRP A 18 -2.77 -10.30 4.57
C TRP A 18 -2.45 -10.91 3.19
N GLY A 19 -1.73 -12.03 3.14
CA GLY A 19 -1.26 -12.69 1.91
C GLY A 19 -2.31 -12.76 0.78
N PRO A 20 -3.53 -13.27 1.02
CA PRO A 20 -4.60 -13.34 0.01
C PRO A 20 -5.05 -11.97 -0.52
N PHE A 21 -4.88 -10.92 0.29
CA PHE A 21 -5.29 -9.56 0.02
C PHE A 21 -4.19 -8.73 -0.62
N TRP A 22 -3.04 -9.27 -0.98
CA TRP A 22 -2.05 -8.54 -1.81
C TRP A 22 -2.37 -8.64 -3.30
N MET A 23 -1.89 -7.70 -4.10
CA MET A 23 -2.09 -7.71 -5.55
C MET A 23 -1.47 -8.98 -6.17
N ASN A 24 -2.27 -9.73 -6.94
CA ASN A 24 -1.74 -10.88 -7.68
C ASN A 24 -1.03 -10.45 -8.97
N TYR A 25 0.14 -9.86 -8.81
CA TYR A 25 0.93 -9.32 -9.93
C TYR A 25 1.34 -10.41 -10.94
N LYS A 26 1.47 -11.67 -10.48
CA LYS A 26 1.82 -12.81 -11.34
C LYS A 26 0.66 -13.17 -12.30
N VAL A 27 -0.58 -13.22 -11.80
CA VAL A 27 -1.76 -13.49 -12.62
C VAL A 27 -1.96 -12.39 -13.65
N LEU A 28 -1.84 -11.12 -13.27
CA LEU A 28 -1.99 -10.02 -14.23
C LEU A 28 -0.92 -10.02 -15.33
N LYS A 29 0.32 -10.37 -14.99
CA LYS A 29 1.37 -10.59 -16.01
C LYS A 29 1.03 -11.73 -16.97
N LYS A 30 0.36 -12.79 -16.49
CA LYS A 30 -0.09 -13.91 -17.34
C LYS A 30 -1.20 -13.45 -18.28
N ARG A 31 -2.16 -12.65 -17.79
CA ARG A 31 -3.21 -12.03 -18.61
C ARG A 31 -2.63 -11.17 -19.74
N ILE A 32 -1.66 -10.30 -19.45
CA ILE A 32 -0.99 -9.49 -20.50
C ILE A 32 -0.32 -10.38 -21.56
N LYS A 33 0.29 -11.51 -21.19
CA LYS A 33 0.87 -12.43 -22.18
C LYS A 33 -0.20 -13.06 -23.09
N ALA A 34 -1.38 -13.36 -22.55
CA ALA A 34 -2.49 -13.89 -23.33
C ALA A 34 -3.02 -12.84 -24.32
N VAL A 35 -3.17 -11.59 -23.88
CA VAL A 35 -3.50 -10.44 -24.75
C VAL A 35 -2.54 -10.35 -25.93
N VAL A 36 -1.23 -10.32 -25.66
CA VAL A 36 -0.20 -10.23 -26.71
C VAL A 36 -0.24 -11.43 -27.66
N GLY A 37 -0.53 -12.63 -27.14
CA GLY A 37 -0.69 -13.84 -27.97
C GLY A 37 -1.95 -13.82 -28.86
N SER A 38 -2.99 -13.08 -28.46
CA SER A 38 -4.23 -12.93 -29.23
C SER A 38 -4.15 -11.87 -30.33
N GLN A 39 -3.21 -10.92 -30.21
CA GLN A 39 -3.00 -9.89 -31.22
C GLN A 39 -2.35 -10.53 -32.47
N LYS A 40 -3.00 -10.39 -33.64
CA LYS A 40 -2.38 -10.75 -34.93
C LYS A 40 -1.17 -9.83 -35.18
N PRO A 41 -0.13 -10.27 -35.92
CA PRO A 41 0.95 -9.38 -36.31
C PRO A 41 0.36 -8.23 -37.14
N SER A 42 0.34 -7.03 -36.57
CA SER A 42 -0.17 -5.86 -37.26
C SER A 42 0.85 -5.42 -38.32
N THR A 43 0.53 -5.64 -39.60
CA THR A 43 1.30 -5.14 -40.76
C THR A 43 1.01 -3.68 -41.08
N THR A 44 0.23 -2.97 -40.25
CA THR A 44 -0.20 -1.59 -40.55
C THR A 44 0.74 -0.55 -39.92
N PRO A 45 1.25 0.43 -40.69
CA PRO A 45 2.11 1.48 -40.16
C PRO A 45 1.40 2.30 -39.08
N ALA A 46 2.17 2.70 -38.06
CA ALA A 46 1.73 3.57 -36.99
C ALA A 46 1.36 4.97 -37.52
N GLY A 47 0.10 5.17 -37.89
CA GLY A 47 -0.42 6.46 -38.34
C GLY A 47 -1.90 6.61 -38.01
N THR A 48 -2.22 7.46 -37.03
CA THR A 48 -3.54 8.08 -36.79
C THR A 48 -4.76 7.17 -36.85
N VAL A 49 -4.79 6.11 -36.06
CA VAL A 49 -6.08 5.48 -35.69
C VAL A 49 -6.74 6.36 -34.64
N ALA A 50 -7.96 6.83 -34.88
CA ALA A 50 -8.72 7.63 -33.92
C ALA A 50 -8.87 6.88 -32.58
N ASP A 51 -8.79 7.60 -31.46
CA ASP A 51 -8.87 7.02 -30.10
C ASP A 51 -10.14 6.16 -29.89
N SER A 52 -11.24 6.52 -30.57
CA SER A 52 -12.50 5.75 -30.53
C SER A 52 -12.38 4.35 -31.14
N ALA A 53 -11.57 4.16 -32.18
CA ALA A 53 -11.38 2.86 -32.83
C ALA A 53 -10.50 1.93 -31.98
N LYS A 54 -9.47 2.47 -31.31
CA LYS A 54 -8.66 1.71 -30.35
C LYS A 54 -9.46 1.33 -29.10
N GLU A 55 -10.33 2.23 -28.62
CA GLU A 55 -11.19 1.94 -27.48
C GLU A 55 -12.24 0.86 -27.80
N ALA A 56 -12.79 0.86 -29.02
CA ALA A 56 -13.67 -0.21 -29.50
C ALA A 56 -12.95 -1.57 -29.58
N GLU A 57 -11.71 -1.60 -30.07
CA GLU A 57 -10.88 -2.81 -30.14
C GLU A 57 -10.63 -3.42 -28.76
N LEU A 58 -10.31 -2.59 -27.76
CA LEU A 58 -10.17 -2.98 -26.35
C LEU A 58 -11.44 -3.65 -25.81
N THR A 59 -12.62 -3.13 -26.16
CA THR A 59 -13.91 -3.66 -25.68
C THR A 59 -14.40 -4.90 -26.42
N GLN A 60 -13.78 -5.27 -27.54
CA GLN A 60 -14.17 -6.42 -28.36
C GLN A 60 -13.18 -7.59 -28.24
N ASN A 61 -11.92 -7.32 -27.87
CA ASN A 61 -10.95 -8.37 -27.61
C ASN A 61 -11.24 -9.06 -26.26
N ARG A 62 -11.53 -10.36 -26.32
CA ARG A 62 -11.81 -11.20 -25.15
C ARG A 62 -10.68 -11.16 -24.12
N GLU A 63 -9.42 -11.25 -24.54
CA GLU A 63 -8.28 -11.26 -23.62
C GLU A 63 -8.08 -9.90 -22.92
N GLU A 64 -8.38 -8.81 -23.63
CA GLU A 64 -8.38 -7.46 -23.05
C GLU A 64 -9.47 -7.33 -21.98
N ILE A 65 -10.69 -7.78 -22.29
CA ILE A 65 -11.79 -7.83 -21.32
C ILE A 65 -11.38 -8.64 -20.09
N GLU A 66 -10.81 -9.83 -20.27
CA GLU A 66 -10.38 -10.68 -19.17
C GLU A 66 -9.25 -10.03 -18.33
N PHE A 67 -8.32 -9.31 -18.95
CA PHE A 67 -7.29 -8.53 -18.24
C PHE A 67 -7.90 -7.42 -17.38
N PHE A 68 -8.79 -6.60 -17.93
CA PHE A 68 -9.39 -5.48 -17.19
C PHE A 68 -10.42 -5.94 -16.15
N MET A 69 -11.10 -7.06 -16.38
CA MET A 69 -11.92 -7.71 -15.35
C MET A 69 -11.07 -8.15 -14.16
N GLU A 70 -9.97 -8.88 -14.40
CA GLU A 70 -9.04 -9.28 -13.35
C GLU A 70 -8.45 -8.05 -12.63
N LEU A 71 -8.06 -7.01 -13.36
CA LEU A 71 -7.50 -5.79 -12.78
C LEU A 71 -8.51 -5.06 -11.87
N ARG A 72 -9.78 -5.03 -12.27
CA ARG A 72 -10.88 -4.46 -11.48
C ARG A 72 -11.16 -5.30 -10.23
N ASP A 73 -11.12 -6.62 -10.34
CA ASP A 73 -11.36 -7.52 -9.22
C ASP A 73 -10.22 -7.43 -8.20
N GLN A 74 -8.97 -7.33 -8.66
CA GLN A 74 -7.84 -7.01 -7.79
C GLN A 74 -8.07 -5.65 -7.10
N LEU A 75 -8.45 -4.59 -7.83
CA LEU A 75 -8.69 -3.26 -7.23
C LEU A 75 -9.76 -3.29 -6.13
N ARG A 76 -10.89 -3.95 -6.40
CA ARG A 76 -11.97 -4.11 -5.42
C ARG A 76 -11.49 -4.85 -4.18
N LYS A 77 -10.83 -6.00 -4.36
CA LYS A 77 -10.29 -6.80 -3.25
C LYS A 77 -9.38 -5.97 -2.35
N LEU A 78 -8.44 -5.24 -2.95
CA LEU A 78 -7.46 -4.42 -2.23
C LEU A 78 -8.12 -3.27 -1.48
N ALA A 79 -9.07 -2.58 -2.13
CA ALA A 79 -9.82 -1.49 -1.51
C ALA A 79 -10.68 -1.98 -0.33
N CYS A 80 -11.40 -3.10 -0.50
CA CYS A 80 -12.22 -3.66 0.57
C CYS A 80 -11.39 -4.08 1.79
N PHE A 81 -10.24 -4.72 1.55
CA PHE A 81 -9.32 -5.08 2.62
C PHE A 81 -8.78 -3.85 3.35
N TYR A 82 -8.28 -2.84 2.61
CA TYR A 82 -7.73 -1.62 3.19
C TYR A 82 -8.76 -0.92 4.08
N VAL A 83 -10.00 -0.73 3.61
CA VAL A 83 -11.07 -0.09 4.40
C VAL A 83 -11.39 -0.88 5.67
N SER A 84 -11.35 -2.21 5.59
CA SER A 84 -11.62 -3.08 6.74
C SER A 84 -10.52 -2.93 7.81
N GLU A 85 -9.25 -2.94 7.41
CA GLU A 85 -8.13 -2.76 8.33
C GLU A 85 -8.05 -1.34 8.88
N GLU A 86 -8.26 -0.31 8.06
CA GLU A 86 -8.29 1.10 8.50
C GLU A 86 -9.36 1.32 9.58
N LYS A 87 -10.53 0.69 9.43
CA LYS A 87 -11.59 0.72 10.45
C LYS A 87 -11.17 0.05 11.75
N ARG A 88 -10.48 -1.11 11.69
CA ARG A 88 -9.95 -1.79 12.88
C ARG A 88 -8.90 -0.92 13.58
N TYR A 89 -8.06 -0.26 12.81
CA TYR A 89 -7.01 0.62 13.34
C TYR A 89 -7.60 1.86 13.97
N LEU A 90 -8.63 2.45 13.37
CA LEU A 90 -9.35 3.58 13.97
C LEU A 90 -9.96 3.21 15.33
N PHE A 91 -10.57 2.03 15.41
CA PHE A 91 -11.12 1.56 16.68
C PHE A 91 -10.03 1.40 17.75
N ARG A 92 -8.92 0.75 17.41
CA ARG A 92 -7.76 0.58 18.32
C ARG A 92 -7.15 1.92 18.72
N PHE A 93 -7.03 2.87 17.79
CA PHE A 93 -6.58 4.23 18.04
C PHE A 93 -7.43 4.91 19.12
N HIS A 94 -8.76 4.85 19.00
CA HIS A 94 -9.65 5.43 20.00
C HIS A 94 -9.58 4.72 21.36
N GLN A 95 -9.33 3.41 21.39
CA GLN A 95 -9.08 2.68 22.63
C GLN A 95 -7.80 3.17 23.33
N LEU A 96 -6.68 3.27 22.59
CA LEU A 96 -5.42 3.79 23.14
C LEU A 96 -5.56 5.23 23.64
N GLN A 97 -6.27 6.06 22.87
CA GLN A 97 -6.57 7.43 23.26
C GLN A 97 -7.39 7.48 24.56
N ALA A 98 -8.37 6.59 24.74
CA ALA A 98 -9.16 6.51 25.97
C ALA A 98 -8.29 6.10 27.17
N VAL A 99 -7.44 5.08 27.02
CA VAL A 99 -6.52 4.64 28.07
C VAL A 99 -5.57 5.77 28.49
N LEU A 100 -5.00 6.51 27.54
CA LEU A 100 -4.15 7.66 27.84
C LEU A 100 -4.91 8.76 28.58
N ARG A 101 -6.13 9.10 28.14
CA ARG A 101 -6.97 10.10 28.82
C ARG A 101 -7.26 9.71 30.27
N ASP A 102 -7.56 8.45 30.54
CA ASP A 102 -7.88 7.99 31.89
C ASP A 102 -6.62 7.89 32.77
N MET A 103 -5.47 7.52 32.19
CA MET A 103 -4.18 7.56 32.88
C MET A 103 -3.84 8.98 33.33
N LYS A 104 -4.04 9.98 32.47
CA LYS A 104 -3.78 11.41 32.79
C LYS A 104 -4.65 11.97 33.91
N LYS A 105 -5.77 11.34 34.26
CA LYS A 105 -6.63 11.76 35.38
C LYS A 105 -6.16 11.22 36.72
N LYS A 106 -5.28 10.22 36.73
CA LYS A 106 -4.75 9.65 37.97
C LYS A 106 -3.74 10.61 38.60
N ALA A 107 -3.83 10.79 39.91
CA ALA A 107 -2.89 11.62 40.66
C ALA A 107 -1.49 10.98 40.75
N ASP A 108 -1.45 9.64 40.76
CA ASP A 108 -0.23 8.85 40.74
C ASP A 108 -0.34 7.81 39.62
N VAL A 109 0.66 7.80 38.73
CA VAL A 109 0.71 6.90 37.58
C VAL A 109 1.79 5.86 37.82
N ASP A 110 1.36 4.60 37.88
CA ASP A 110 2.27 3.47 37.98
C ASP A 110 3.21 3.40 36.75
N GLU A 111 4.51 3.32 37.00
CA GLU A 111 5.55 3.33 35.96
C GLU A 111 5.42 2.12 35.01
N MET A 112 4.97 0.97 35.52
CA MET A 112 4.77 -0.22 34.69
C MET A 112 3.58 -0.06 33.77
N ASP A 113 2.49 0.56 34.22
CA ASP A 113 1.34 0.90 33.37
C ASP A 113 1.71 1.90 32.28
N ALA A 114 2.51 2.92 32.59
CA ALA A 114 3.04 3.86 31.60
C ALA A 114 3.87 3.13 30.53
N LYS A 115 4.81 2.27 30.94
CA LYS A 115 5.64 1.46 30.01
C LYS A 115 4.79 0.53 29.14
N ARG A 116 3.76 -0.11 29.69
CA ARG A 116 2.83 -0.95 28.92
C ARG A 116 2.09 -0.13 27.86
N LEU A 117 1.61 1.06 28.21
CA LEU A 117 0.94 1.95 27.26
C LEU A 117 1.89 2.40 26.15
N MET A 118 3.13 2.75 26.48
CA MET A 118 4.16 3.08 25.49
C MET A 118 4.39 1.95 24.48
N LEU A 119 4.58 0.72 24.96
CA LEU A 119 4.71 -0.44 24.08
C LEU A 119 3.48 -0.60 23.18
N ALA A 120 2.28 -0.43 23.73
CA ALA A 120 1.04 -0.53 22.95
C ALA A 120 0.96 0.51 21.82
N PHE A 121 1.40 1.74 22.06
CA PHE A 121 1.50 2.78 21.04
C PHE A 121 2.58 2.48 19.99
N VAL A 122 3.77 2.00 20.39
CA VAL A 122 4.83 1.59 19.45
C VAL A 122 4.34 0.47 18.54
N HIS A 123 3.67 -0.55 19.11
CA HIS A 123 3.08 -1.62 18.33
C HIS A 123 2.01 -1.11 17.35
N PHE A 124 1.13 -0.21 17.81
CA PHE A 124 0.09 0.38 16.96
C PHE A 124 0.67 1.24 15.82
N TYR A 125 1.71 2.03 16.11
CA TYR A 125 2.41 2.81 15.09
C TYR A 125 3.00 1.90 14.00
N ARG A 126 3.67 0.83 14.41
CA ARG A 126 4.23 -0.16 13.47
C ARG A 126 3.14 -0.81 12.61
N GLU A 127 1.99 -1.14 13.19
CA GLU A 127 0.84 -1.65 12.43
C GLU A 127 0.37 -0.62 11.36
N CYS A 128 0.26 0.66 11.73
CA CYS A 128 -0.10 1.72 10.79
C CYS A 128 0.90 1.83 9.62
N ILE A 129 2.21 1.76 9.90
CA ILE A 129 3.25 1.75 8.85
C ILE A 129 3.13 0.53 7.93
N GLN A 130 2.76 -0.64 8.45
CA GLN A 130 2.50 -1.81 7.62
C GLN A 130 1.32 -1.60 6.66
N LEU A 131 0.24 -0.97 7.13
CA LEU A 131 -0.92 -0.64 6.30
C LEU A 131 -0.61 0.44 5.25
N GLU A 132 0.24 1.41 5.58
CA GLU A 132 0.75 2.39 4.63
C GLU A 132 1.58 1.71 3.52
N ASN A 133 2.52 0.84 3.90
CA ASN A 133 3.32 0.09 2.94
C ASN A 133 2.42 -0.77 2.01
N TYR A 134 1.37 -1.38 2.56
CA TYR A 134 0.36 -2.06 1.76
C TYR A 134 -0.28 -1.12 0.73
N ALA A 135 -0.71 0.07 1.14
CA ALA A 135 -1.32 1.07 0.25
C ALA A 135 -0.34 1.48 -0.88
N VAL A 136 0.89 1.86 -0.52
CA VAL A 136 1.93 2.31 -1.45
C VAL A 136 2.28 1.23 -2.46
N MET A 137 2.56 0.01 -2.00
CA MET A 137 2.99 -1.09 -2.87
C MET A 137 1.91 -1.52 -3.84
N ASN A 138 0.65 -1.57 -3.41
CA ASN A 138 -0.47 -1.91 -4.29
C ASN A 138 -0.75 -0.78 -5.31
N TYR A 139 -0.69 0.49 -4.91
CA TYR A 139 -0.79 1.63 -5.82
C TYR A 139 0.29 1.59 -6.91
N GLN A 140 1.54 1.36 -6.52
CA GLN A 140 2.64 1.18 -7.46
C GLN A 140 2.44 -0.03 -8.37
N GLY A 141 1.88 -1.11 -7.84
CA GLY A 141 1.53 -2.32 -8.57
C GLY A 141 0.60 -2.05 -9.74
N PHE A 142 -0.49 -1.28 -9.52
CA PHE A 142 -1.39 -0.84 -10.59
C PHE A 142 -0.66 0.00 -11.64
N SER A 143 0.09 1.00 -11.20
CA SER A 143 0.83 1.89 -12.10
C SER A 143 1.82 1.13 -12.99
N LYS A 144 2.54 0.14 -12.41
CA LYS A 144 3.54 -0.67 -13.12
C LYS A 144 2.90 -1.73 -14.02
N ILE A 145 1.79 -2.37 -13.63
CA ILE A 145 1.13 -3.38 -14.46
C ILE A 145 0.46 -2.75 -15.68
N LEU A 146 -0.17 -1.59 -15.51
CA LEU A 146 -0.76 -0.82 -16.61
C LEU A 146 0.33 -0.30 -17.55
N LYS A 147 1.45 0.20 -17.03
CA LYS A 147 2.60 0.58 -17.86
C LYS A 147 3.13 -0.60 -18.68
N LYS A 148 3.13 -1.80 -18.08
CA LYS A 148 3.54 -3.03 -18.78
C LYS A 148 2.56 -3.36 -19.89
N HIS A 149 1.27 -3.32 -19.60
CA HIS A 149 0.21 -3.55 -20.58
C HIS A 149 0.39 -2.63 -21.80
N ASP A 150 0.40 -1.32 -21.57
CA ASP A 150 0.52 -0.30 -22.63
C ASP A 150 1.79 -0.50 -23.48
N LYS A 151 2.92 -0.84 -22.85
CA LYS A 151 4.19 -1.11 -23.56
C LYS A 151 4.10 -2.36 -24.46
N MET A 152 3.35 -3.37 -24.05
CA MET A 152 3.29 -4.66 -24.74
C MET A 152 2.21 -4.72 -25.81
N THR A 153 1.12 -3.95 -25.66
CA THR A 153 -0.04 -3.99 -26.57
C THR A 153 -0.14 -2.76 -27.47
N GLY A 154 0.58 -1.68 -27.15
CA GLY A 154 0.52 -0.41 -27.90
C GLY A 154 -0.70 0.47 -27.55
N HIS A 155 -1.55 0.02 -26.61
CA HIS A 155 -2.64 0.83 -26.07
C HIS A 155 -2.14 1.89 -25.08
N ASN A 156 -2.97 2.89 -24.78
CA ASN A 156 -2.67 3.94 -23.80
C ASN A 156 -3.75 3.97 -22.71
N THR A 157 -3.72 2.97 -21.83
CA THR A 157 -4.78 2.73 -20.84
C THR A 157 -4.42 3.22 -19.45
N ARG A 158 -3.13 3.30 -19.12
CA ARG A 158 -2.63 3.61 -17.77
C ARG A 158 -3.17 4.93 -17.24
N THR A 159 -3.05 6.01 -18.01
CA THR A 159 -3.42 7.35 -17.54
C THR A 159 -4.90 7.43 -17.18
N LYS A 160 -5.77 6.89 -18.04
CA LYS A 160 -7.22 6.87 -17.84
C LYS A 160 -7.61 5.99 -16.66
N TYR A 161 -7.04 4.77 -16.57
CA TYR A 161 -7.36 3.82 -15.50
C TYR A 161 -6.86 4.31 -14.12
N MET A 162 -5.62 4.81 -14.03
CA MET A 162 -5.09 5.36 -12.78
C MET A 162 -5.98 6.52 -12.29
N ARG A 163 -6.30 7.48 -13.16
CA ARG A 163 -7.12 8.64 -12.79
C ARG A 163 -8.53 8.27 -12.35
N LYS A 164 -9.21 7.42 -13.13
CA LYS A 164 -10.65 7.13 -12.92
C LYS A 164 -10.90 6.06 -11.86
N MET A 165 -9.96 5.13 -11.65
CA MET A 165 -10.18 3.96 -10.81
C MET A 165 -9.26 3.97 -9.59
N VAL A 166 -7.94 4.00 -9.82
CA VAL A 166 -6.96 3.80 -8.73
C VAL A 166 -6.89 5.03 -7.82
N ASN A 167 -6.83 6.23 -8.38
CA ASN A 167 -6.75 7.47 -7.60
C ASN A 167 -8.04 7.78 -6.82
N GLN A 168 -9.15 7.13 -7.19
CA GLN A 168 -10.43 7.23 -6.49
C GLN A 168 -10.56 6.15 -5.39
N SER A 169 -9.59 5.25 -5.26
CA SER A 169 -9.63 4.18 -4.28
C SER A 169 -9.17 4.66 -2.89
N PRO A 170 -9.69 4.06 -1.80
CA PRO A 170 -9.39 4.51 -0.42
C PRO A 170 -7.90 4.49 -0.07
N PHE A 171 -7.15 3.50 -0.59
CA PHE A 171 -5.73 3.35 -0.32
C PHE A 171 -4.84 4.28 -1.15
N ALA A 172 -5.39 5.13 -2.04
CA ALA A 172 -4.55 5.96 -2.91
C ALA A 172 -3.80 7.07 -2.16
N ASN A 173 -4.47 7.69 -1.17
CA ASN A 173 -3.91 8.81 -0.40
C ASN A 173 -4.05 8.65 1.12
N TYR A 174 -4.85 7.69 1.59
CA TYR A 174 -4.92 7.25 3.00
C TYR A 174 -4.87 8.36 4.09
N PRO A 175 -5.64 9.47 3.96
CA PRO A 175 -5.50 10.63 4.85
C PRO A 175 -5.82 10.33 6.32
N GLN A 176 -6.74 9.40 6.57
CA GLN A 176 -7.10 8.99 7.92
C GLN A 176 -5.96 8.22 8.60
N LEU A 177 -5.23 7.39 7.85
CA LEU A 177 -4.05 6.69 8.36
C LEU A 177 -2.92 7.67 8.72
N ILE A 178 -2.67 8.69 7.89
CA ILE A 178 -1.70 9.77 8.18
C ILE A 178 -2.09 10.46 9.49
N THR A 179 -3.36 10.82 9.63
CA THR A 179 -3.88 11.44 10.86
C THR A 179 -3.71 10.53 12.09
N MET A 180 -3.91 9.22 11.95
CA MET A 180 -3.67 8.27 13.04
C MET A 180 -2.19 8.20 13.42
N LEU A 181 -1.27 8.16 12.45
CA LEU A 181 0.19 8.15 12.69
C LEU A 181 0.64 9.41 13.46
N GLU A 182 0.31 10.60 12.97
CA GLU A 182 0.69 11.88 13.59
C GLU A 182 0.13 12.02 15.01
N ASN A 183 -1.14 11.63 15.22
CA ASN A 183 -1.73 11.68 16.56
C ASN A 183 -1.15 10.61 17.49
N THR A 184 -0.74 9.46 16.96
CA THR A 184 -0.08 8.40 17.74
C THR A 184 1.26 8.89 18.28
N GLU A 185 2.08 9.55 17.47
CA GLU A 185 3.35 10.15 17.90
C GLU A 185 3.14 11.21 18.99
N ARG A 186 2.15 12.09 18.79
CA ARG A 186 1.81 13.13 19.76
C ARG A 186 1.33 12.55 21.10
N MET A 187 0.39 11.61 21.05
CA MET A 187 -0.14 10.94 22.25
C MET A 187 0.93 10.12 22.96
N PHE A 188 1.88 9.57 22.22
CA PHE A 188 3.00 8.85 22.81
C PHE A 188 3.91 9.78 23.63
N ALA A 189 4.21 10.98 23.12
CA ALA A 189 4.97 12.00 23.85
C ALA A 189 4.24 12.55 25.08
N GLU A 190 2.92 12.37 25.14
CA GLU A 190 2.06 12.81 26.24
C GLU A 190 1.98 11.82 27.42
N ILE A 191 2.59 10.64 27.28
CA ILE A 191 2.59 9.62 28.35
C ILE A 191 3.48 10.14 29.50
N PRO A 192 2.97 10.22 30.74
CA PRO A 192 3.74 10.72 31.87
C PRO A 192 4.79 9.68 32.28
N VAL A 193 6.06 9.92 31.95
CA VAL A 193 7.20 9.06 32.34
C VAL A 193 8.40 9.91 32.75
N GLY A 194 9.24 9.39 33.66
CA GLY A 194 10.54 9.98 33.97
C GLY A 194 11.55 9.84 32.81
N ASP A 195 12.57 10.70 32.79
CA ASP A 195 13.49 10.93 31.65
C ASP A 195 14.16 9.67 31.03
N SER A 196 14.31 8.57 31.77
CA SER A 196 14.97 7.35 31.28
C SER A 196 14.16 6.58 30.21
N VAL A 197 12.84 6.73 30.21
CA VAL A 197 11.95 5.98 29.32
C VAL A 197 11.77 6.69 27.97
N MET A 198 11.91 8.02 27.94
CA MET A 198 11.90 8.81 26.71
C MET A 198 13.11 8.48 25.81
N GLN A 199 14.28 8.20 26.41
CA GLN A 199 15.45 7.69 25.67
C GLN A 199 15.22 6.30 25.07
N THR A 200 14.58 5.39 25.82
CA THR A 200 14.25 4.03 25.36
C THR A 200 13.25 4.08 24.20
N ALA A 201 12.27 4.97 24.28
CA ALA A 201 11.30 5.23 23.24
C ALA A 201 11.89 5.81 21.95
N MET A 202 12.75 6.83 22.07
CA MET A 202 13.45 7.41 20.92
C MET A 202 14.35 6.38 20.25
N HIS A 203 14.98 5.51 21.03
CA HIS A 203 15.79 4.42 20.49
C HIS A 203 14.94 3.39 19.73
N MET A 204 13.77 3.00 20.26
CA MET A 204 12.83 2.09 19.58
C MET A 204 12.25 2.72 18.30
N ALA A 205 11.89 4.01 18.33
CA ALA A 205 11.42 4.72 17.14
C ALA A 205 12.50 4.81 16.05
N THR A 206 13.76 5.04 16.44
CA THR A 206 14.90 5.10 15.52
C THR A 206 15.20 3.73 14.89
N MET A 207 15.18 2.65 15.69
CA MET A 207 15.36 1.27 15.22
C MET A 207 14.23 0.79 14.27
N MET A 208 13.04 1.37 14.38
CA MET A 208 11.89 1.07 13.53
C MET A 208 11.88 1.89 12.23
N ALA A 209 12.61 3.01 12.18
CA ALA A 209 12.67 3.93 11.05
C ALA A 209 13.85 3.69 10.10
N THR A 210 14.85 2.87 10.48
CA THR A 210 15.96 2.52 9.60
C THR A 210 15.50 1.58 8.48
N PRO A 211 15.60 1.97 7.20
CA PRO A 211 15.62 1.00 6.12
C PRO A 211 16.83 0.10 6.34
N ALA A 212 16.75 -1.16 5.92
CA ALA A 212 17.92 -2.02 5.81
C ALA A 212 19.05 -1.24 5.12
N PRO A 213 20.33 -1.39 5.54
CA PRO A 213 21.42 -0.66 4.92
C PRO A 213 21.37 -0.92 3.41
N ASP A 214 21.21 0.16 2.65
CA ASP A 214 21.41 0.15 1.21
C ASP A 214 22.84 -0.36 0.98
N ASP A 215 22.96 -1.54 0.36
CA ASP A 215 24.19 -1.91 -0.33
C ASP A 215 24.52 -0.78 -1.31
N GLU A 216 25.72 -0.24 -1.14
CA GLU A 216 26.29 0.93 -1.80
C GLU A 216 25.99 1.10 -3.30
N PRO A 217 26.07 2.35 -3.80
CA PRO A 217 25.87 2.65 -5.21
C PRO A 217 27.06 2.12 -6.01
N MET A 218 26.86 1.05 -6.79
CA MET A 218 27.83 0.73 -7.84
C MET A 218 27.78 1.80 -8.92
N ALA A 219 28.90 2.52 -8.94
CA ALA A 219 29.27 3.61 -9.80
C ALA A 219 28.99 3.35 -11.29
N THR A 220 28.77 4.47 -11.96
CA THR A 220 29.01 4.73 -13.38
C THR A 220 30.08 3.85 -14.03
N THR A 221 29.71 3.10 -15.07
CA THR A 221 30.29 3.19 -16.43
C THR A 221 29.40 2.48 -17.44
#